data_AF-A0A1C7M2P5-F1
#
_entry.id   AF-A0A1C7M2P5-F1
#
_cell.length_a   1.000
_cell.length_b   1.000
_cell.length_c   1.000
_cell.angle_alpha   90.00
_cell.angle_beta   90.00
_cell.angle_gamma   90.00
#
_symmetry.space_group_name_H-M   'P 1'
#
loop_
_entity.id
_entity.type
_entity.pdbx_description
1 polymer ?
#
loop_
_entity_poly.entity_id
_entity_poly.type
_entity_poly.pdbx_seq_one_letter_code
_entity_poly.pdbx_strand_id
1 'polypeptide(L)'
;MALLNDQIVHTLQDDMESLFYVLLHCCFRWLPHSDTVESVTERINALFHESHYLRGRMLGGDAKLSLLNTRTYIRDMDWVNMSIQEWLNSVLDYRSPSNPSTPLRLREKWTNPKHLNEFWSGFLTSHTLEANDRIERDLPDSASDSESIALTADSSPAPSMNQNSYDALPPHQAREMQKSKLVDGPATRLRMRAVQPQGSSNKRTSSGPVPAPVKNTIKKRKTAARGRGRGTAPSSRRPGPRKEQSQG
;
A
#
# COMPACT_ATOMS: atom_id res chain seq x y z
N MET A 1 -26.07 8.28 -13.22
CA MET A 1 -26.35 8.75 -11.85
C MET A 1 -25.04 9.22 -11.25
N ALA A 2 -24.78 10.52 -11.27
CA ALA A 2 -23.58 11.10 -10.67
C ALA A 2 -23.82 11.26 -9.17
N LEU A 3 -23.05 10.54 -8.35
CA LEU A 3 -22.98 10.76 -6.91
C LEU A 3 -22.23 12.08 -6.66
N LEU A 4 -22.97 13.20 -6.67
CA LEU A 4 -22.55 14.51 -6.17
C LEU A 4 -22.60 14.53 -4.63
N ASN A 5 -22.02 13.52 -3.99
CA ASN A 5 -21.82 13.55 -2.54
C ASN A 5 -20.39 14.02 -2.28
N ASP A 6 -20.16 15.33 -2.45
CA ASP A 6 -18.90 16.01 -2.14
C ASP A 6 -18.61 16.08 -0.61
N GLN A 7 -19.30 15.27 0.18
CA GLN A 7 -19.07 15.08 1.61
C GLN A 7 -18.75 13.61 1.90
N ILE A 8 -17.78 13.04 1.19
CA ILE A 8 -17.14 11.81 1.66
C ILE A 8 -16.36 12.19 2.92
N VAL A 9 -16.91 11.86 4.08
CA VAL A 9 -16.22 12.05 5.36
C VAL A 9 -15.11 11.02 5.44
N HIS A 10 -13.87 11.50 5.50
CA HIS A 10 -12.69 10.68 5.71
C HIS A 10 -12.82 9.88 7.00
N THR A 11 -12.53 8.58 6.94
CA THR A 11 -12.69 7.64 8.05
C THR A 11 -11.35 7.07 8.50
N LEU A 12 -11.31 6.51 9.71
CA LEU A 12 -10.12 5.81 10.19
C LEU A 12 -9.78 4.58 9.31
N GLN A 13 -10.77 3.97 8.69
CA GLN A 13 -10.58 2.86 7.76
C GLN A 13 -9.83 3.31 6.50
N ASP A 14 -10.05 4.55 6.05
CA ASP A 14 -9.30 5.14 4.93
C ASP A 14 -7.83 5.36 5.31
N ASP A 15 -7.56 5.81 6.55
CA ASP A 15 -6.19 5.91 7.08
C ASP A 15 -5.51 4.54 7.15
N MET A 16 -6.19 3.52 7.66
CA MET A 16 -5.67 2.15 7.72
C MET A 16 -5.37 1.60 6.32
N GLU A 17 -6.23 1.88 5.35
CA GLU A 17 -6.04 1.46 3.96
C GLU A 17 -4.85 2.20 3.32
N SER A 18 -4.73 3.51 3.55
CA SER A 18 -3.58 4.29 3.08
C SER A 18 -2.25 3.78 3.65
N LEU A 19 -2.21 3.44 4.93
CA LEU A 19 -1.03 2.87 5.59
C LEU A 19 -0.63 1.52 4.97
N PHE A 20 -1.61 0.67 4.68
CA PHE A 20 -1.35 -0.59 3.99
C PHE A 20 -0.68 -0.36 2.63
N TYR A 21 -1.17 0.59 1.82
CA TYR A 21 -0.58 0.89 0.52
C TYR A 21 0.84 1.48 0.63
N VAL A 22 1.11 2.29 1.64
CA VAL A 22 2.48 2.76 1.92
C VAL A 22 3.41 1.59 2.20
N LEU A 23 3.00 0.67 3.08
CA LEU A 23 3.81 -0.52 3.40
C LEU A 23 3.99 -1.42 2.17
N LEU A 24 2.94 -1.61 1.37
CA LEU A 24 3.01 -2.39 0.14
C LEU A 24 4.01 -1.78 -0.85
N HIS A 25 4.01 -0.46 -1.02
CA HIS A 25 4.99 0.24 -1.86
C HIS A 25 6.42 0.00 -1.36
N CYS A 26 6.64 0.12 -0.05
CA CYS A 26 7.93 -0.18 0.57
C CYS A 26 8.36 -1.63 0.31
N CYS A 27 7.42 -2.58 0.38
CA CYS A 27 7.69 -4.00 0.14
C CYS A 27 8.16 -4.24 -1.30
N PHE A 28 7.46 -3.70 -2.30
CA PHE A 28 7.87 -3.83 -3.70
C PHE A 28 9.22 -3.18 -3.98
N ARG A 29 9.48 -2.01 -3.40
CA ARG A 29 10.71 -1.27 -3.71
C ARG A 29 11.93 -1.89 -3.04
N TRP A 30 11.80 -2.28 -1.78
CA TRP A 30 12.96 -2.54 -0.94
C TRP A 30 13.09 -3.97 -0.45
N LEU A 31 12.05 -4.80 -0.46
CA LEU A 31 12.19 -6.15 0.08
C LEU A 31 12.63 -7.17 -0.97
N PRO A 32 13.30 -8.27 -0.57
CA PRO A 32 13.74 -9.29 -1.50
C PRO A 32 12.56 -10.13 -2.01
N HIS A 33 12.46 -10.26 -3.33
CA HIS A 33 11.47 -11.09 -4.03
C HIS A 33 12.01 -11.50 -5.41
N SER A 34 11.41 -12.52 -6.04
CA SER A 34 11.87 -13.07 -7.33
C SER A 34 11.49 -12.25 -8.58
N ASP A 35 10.56 -11.30 -8.47
CA ASP A 35 10.11 -10.50 -9.62
C ASP A 35 11.22 -9.66 -10.27
N THR A 36 11.09 -9.48 -11.59
CA THR A 36 11.99 -8.63 -12.38
C THR A 36 11.72 -7.15 -12.15
N VAL A 37 12.70 -6.29 -12.47
CA VAL A 37 12.58 -4.83 -12.34
C VAL A 37 11.40 -4.29 -13.15
N GLU A 38 11.18 -4.82 -14.35
CA GLU A 38 10.07 -4.45 -15.23
C GLU A 38 8.73 -4.81 -14.59
N SER A 39 8.59 -6.04 -14.08
CA SER A 39 7.34 -6.49 -13.44
C SER A 39 7.03 -5.67 -12.18
N VAL A 40 8.03 -5.39 -11.33
CA VAL A 40 7.85 -4.52 -10.16
C VAL A 40 7.41 -3.13 -10.58
N THR A 41 8.04 -2.57 -11.62
CA THR A 41 7.71 -1.24 -12.14
C THR A 41 6.28 -1.19 -12.64
N GLU A 42 5.84 -2.19 -13.42
CA GLU A 42 4.46 -2.32 -13.88
C GLU A 42 3.47 -2.40 -12.72
N ARG A 43 3.76 -3.21 -11.68
CA ARG A 43 2.92 -3.32 -10.48
C ARG A 43 2.82 -1.99 -9.72
N ILE A 44 3.94 -1.29 -9.53
CA ILE A 44 3.96 0.03 -8.86
C ILE A 44 3.17 1.04 -9.69
N ASN A 45 3.39 1.10 -11.00
CA ASN A 45 2.66 2.02 -11.88
C ASN A 45 1.15 1.75 -11.84
N ALA A 46 0.74 0.49 -11.99
CA ALA A 46 -0.67 0.12 -11.94
C ALA A 46 -1.34 0.49 -10.60
N LEU A 47 -0.67 0.23 -9.46
CA LEU A 47 -1.26 0.46 -8.14
C LEU A 47 -1.24 1.92 -7.68
N PHE A 48 -0.21 2.69 -8.05
CA PHE A 48 0.06 4.00 -7.47
C PHE A 48 -0.05 5.18 -8.44
N HIS A 49 0.16 4.94 -9.74
CA HIS A 49 0.25 6.02 -10.74
C HIS A 49 -0.86 5.98 -11.79
N GLU A 50 -1.37 4.80 -12.11
CA GLU A 50 -2.34 4.62 -13.18
C GLU A 50 -3.68 5.29 -12.85
N SER A 51 -4.05 6.22 -13.74
CA SER A 51 -5.36 6.85 -13.80
C SER A 51 -5.71 7.08 -15.27
N HIS A 52 -7.00 7.04 -15.60
CA HIS A 52 -7.46 7.21 -16.97
C HIS A 52 -8.71 8.11 -17.02
N TYR A 53 -8.86 8.87 -18.10
CA TYR A 53 -10.05 9.70 -18.31
C TYR A 53 -11.12 8.92 -19.06
N LEU A 54 -12.30 8.75 -18.44
CA LEU A 54 -13.47 8.16 -19.08
C LEU A 54 -14.65 9.15 -19.00
N ARG A 55 -15.13 9.58 -20.17
CA ARG A 55 -16.27 10.53 -20.29
C ARG A 55 -16.08 11.81 -19.47
N GLY A 56 -14.88 12.39 -19.54
CA GLY A 56 -14.54 13.64 -18.85
C GLY A 56 -14.34 13.51 -17.33
N ARG A 57 -14.19 12.29 -16.80
CA ARG A 57 -13.87 12.04 -15.39
C ARG A 57 -12.57 11.27 -15.28
N MET A 58 -11.71 11.68 -14.37
CA MET A 58 -10.52 10.91 -13.99
C MET A 58 -10.97 9.73 -13.13
N LEU A 59 -10.68 8.52 -13.60
CA LEU A 59 -10.91 7.26 -12.92
C LEU A 59 -9.56 6.63 -12.58
N GLY A 60 -9.55 5.74 -11.59
CA GLY A 60 -8.36 5.01 -11.17
C GLY A 60 -8.72 4.00 -10.09
N GLY A 61 -7.71 3.29 -9.60
CA GLY A 61 -7.90 2.30 -8.54
C GLY A 61 -8.37 0.93 -8.99
N ASP A 62 -8.42 0.65 -10.31
CA ASP A 62 -8.72 -0.68 -10.83
C ASP A 62 -7.73 -1.72 -10.29
N ALA A 63 -6.42 -1.39 -10.30
CA ALA A 63 -5.38 -2.23 -9.73
C ALA A 63 -5.59 -2.48 -8.22
N LYS A 64 -5.98 -1.43 -7.48
CA LYS A 64 -6.28 -1.52 -6.04
C LYS A 64 -7.47 -2.44 -5.79
N LEU A 65 -8.52 -2.33 -6.60
CA LEU A 65 -9.69 -3.19 -6.54
C LEU A 65 -9.34 -4.65 -6.87
N SER A 66 -8.52 -4.88 -7.90
CA SER A 66 -8.01 -6.21 -8.24
C SER A 66 -7.12 -6.80 -7.13
N LEU A 67 -6.28 -6.01 -6.47
CA LEU A 67 -5.53 -6.46 -5.30
C LEU A 67 -6.45 -6.93 -4.17
N LEU A 68 -7.50 -6.16 -3.87
CA LEU A 68 -8.47 -6.48 -2.83
C LEU A 68 -9.28 -7.74 -3.13
N ASN A 69 -9.65 -7.95 -4.40
CA ASN A 69 -10.53 -9.06 -4.81
C ASN A 69 -9.78 -10.37 -5.08
N THR A 70 -8.66 -10.30 -5.79
CA THR A 70 -7.99 -11.50 -6.33
C THR A 70 -6.54 -11.61 -5.94
N ARG A 71 -6.01 -10.65 -5.15
CA ARG A 71 -4.60 -10.60 -4.73
C ARG A 71 -3.61 -10.52 -5.89
N THR A 72 -4.06 -10.14 -7.10
CA THR A 72 -3.29 -10.26 -8.34
C THR A 72 -1.88 -9.67 -8.26
N TYR A 73 -1.70 -8.57 -7.54
CA TYR A 73 -0.42 -7.86 -7.49
C TYR A 73 0.59 -8.45 -6.49
N ILE A 74 0.17 -9.32 -5.58
CA ILE A 74 1.06 -9.92 -4.56
C ILE A 74 1.07 -11.44 -4.57
N ARG A 75 0.05 -12.07 -5.17
CA ARG A 75 -0.15 -13.53 -5.15
C ARG A 75 0.98 -14.26 -5.86
N ASP A 76 1.39 -13.73 -7.02
CA ASP A 76 2.30 -14.39 -7.93
C ASP A 76 3.76 -13.93 -7.71
N MET A 77 4.04 -13.23 -6.61
CA MET A 77 5.39 -12.83 -6.20
C MET A 77 5.98 -13.85 -5.23
N ASP A 78 7.19 -14.35 -5.52
CA ASP A 78 7.93 -15.16 -4.55
C ASP A 78 8.73 -14.25 -3.63
N TRP A 79 8.16 -13.94 -2.47
CA TRP A 79 8.85 -13.21 -1.41
C TRP A 79 9.89 -14.10 -0.76
N VAL A 80 11.12 -13.61 -0.60
CA VAL A 80 12.15 -14.36 0.14
C VAL A 80 11.76 -14.47 1.62
N ASN A 81 11.15 -13.42 2.16
CA ASN A 81 10.60 -13.39 3.50
C ASN A 81 9.11 -13.76 3.50
N MET A 82 8.81 -15.03 3.78
CA MET A 82 7.44 -15.54 3.84
C MET A 82 6.58 -14.85 4.91
N SER A 83 7.18 -14.31 5.97
CA SER A 83 6.43 -13.59 7.02
C SER A 83 5.80 -12.31 6.49
N ILE A 84 6.47 -11.61 5.57
CA ILE A 84 5.89 -10.42 4.93
C ILE A 84 4.70 -10.79 4.05
N GLN A 85 4.79 -11.90 3.30
CA GLN A 85 3.68 -12.39 2.51
C GLN A 85 2.47 -12.79 3.39
N GLU A 86 2.72 -13.47 4.51
CA GLU A 86 1.70 -13.78 5.51
C GLU A 86 1.05 -12.50 6.06
N TRP A 87 1.86 -11.49 6.38
CA TRP A 87 1.39 -10.21 6.87
C TRP A 87 0.49 -9.51 5.86
N LEU A 88 0.94 -9.36 4.61
CA LEU A 88 0.19 -8.73 3.53
C LEU A 88 -1.15 -9.42 3.30
N ASN A 89 -1.15 -10.75 3.23
CA ASN A 89 -2.35 -11.54 3.03
C ASN A 89 -3.33 -11.39 4.20
N SER A 90 -2.83 -11.41 5.44
CA SER A 90 -3.66 -11.28 6.65
C SER A 90 -4.34 -9.92 6.73
N VAL A 91 -3.63 -8.82 6.47
CA VAL A 91 -4.21 -7.47 6.48
C VAL A 91 -5.24 -7.31 5.37
N LEU A 92 -4.93 -7.82 4.18
CA LEU A 92 -5.89 -7.80 3.10
C LEU A 92 -7.11 -8.70 3.38
N ASP A 93 -6.96 -9.81 4.09
CA ASP A 93 -8.08 -10.68 4.49
C ASP A 93 -8.98 -10.01 5.52
N TYR A 94 -8.44 -9.11 6.36
CA TYR A 94 -9.26 -8.27 7.21
C TYR A 94 -10.09 -7.29 6.36
N ARG A 95 -9.44 -6.64 5.38
CA ARG A 95 -10.07 -5.63 4.51
C ARG A 95 -11.09 -6.20 3.53
N SER A 96 -10.76 -7.31 2.90
CA SER A 96 -11.48 -7.95 1.78
C SER A 96 -11.16 -9.44 1.76
N PRO A 97 -11.92 -10.27 2.48
CA PRO A 97 -11.70 -11.72 2.52
C PRO A 97 -11.85 -12.34 1.13
N SER A 98 -10.82 -13.08 0.69
CA SER A 98 -10.83 -13.69 -0.65
C SER A 98 -11.85 -14.82 -0.82
N ASN A 99 -12.22 -15.50 0.26
CA ASN A 99 -13.18 -16.62 0.21
C ASN A 99 -14.60 -16.13 0.55
N PRO A 100 -15.60 -16.32 -0.33
CA PRO A 100 -16.98 -15.92 -0.04
C PRO A 100 -17.61 -16.69 1.12
N SER A 101 -17.10 -17.88 1.44
CA SER A 101 -17.49 -18.67 2.62
C SER A 101 -16.82 -18.19 3.91
N THR A 102 -15.99 -17.14 3.85
CA THR A 102 -15.37 -16.58 5.04
C THR A 102 -16.46 -16.07 5.98
N PRO A 103 -16.46 -16.46 7.27
CA PRO A 103 -17.44 -15.97 8.24
C PRO A 103 -17.50 -14.44 8.27
N LEU A 104 -18.71 -13.87 8.35
CA LEU A 104 -18.94 -12.42 8.45
C LEU A 104 -18.06 -11.74 9.52
N ARG A 105 -17.71 -12.47 10.58
CA ARG A 105 -16.80 -12.04 11.65
C ARG A 105 -15.43 -11.55 11.17
N LEU A 106 -14.93 -11.99 10.01
CA LEU A 106 -13.68 -11.47 9.46
C LEU A 106 -13.84 -10.09 8.83
N ARG A 107 -15.01 -9.77 8.25
CA ARG A 107 -15.30 -8.42 7.72
C ARG A 107 -15.38 -7.38 8.83
N GLU A 108 -15.83 -7.77 10.02
CA GLU A 108 -15.88 -6.90 11.20
C GLU A 108 -14.47 -6.48 11.69
N LYS A 109 -13.43 -7.24 11.34
CA LYS A 109 -12.06 -6.96 11.78
C LYS A 109 -11.48 -5.67 11.20
N TRP A 110 -11.86 -5.30 9.98
CA TRP A 110 -11.40 -4.03 9.39
C TRP A 110 -12.04 -2.82 10.04
N THR A 111 -13.30 -2.94 10.47
CA THR A 111 -14.05 -1.83 11.07
C THR A 111 -13.50 -1.43 12.44
N ASN A 112 -12.93 -2.38 13.19
CA ASN A 112 -12.35 -2.13 14.50
C ASN A 112 -10.82 -2.18 14.46
N PRO A 113 -10.12 -1.03 14.57
CA PRO A 113 -8.65 -0.94 14.45
C PRO A 113 -7.91 -1.79 15.50
N LYS A 114 -8.55 -2.15 16.62
CA LYS A 114 -7.95 -3.00 17.64
C LYS A 114 -7.51 -4.35 17.09
N HIS A 115 -8.26 -4.94 16.15
CA HIS A 115 -7.89 -6.23 15.58
C HIS A 115 -6.63 -6.15 14.72
N LEU A 116 -6.47 -5.07 13.94
CA LEU A 116 -5.23 -4.85 13.19
C LEU A 116 -4.06 -4.60 14.13
N ASN A 117 -4.26 -3.81 15.19
CA ASN A 117 -3.23 -3.54 16.19
C ASN A 117 -2.78 -4.80 16.95
N GLU A 118 -3.73 -5.63 17.40
CA GLU A 118 -3.46 -6.91 18.06
C GLU A 118 -2.70 -7.86 17.14
N PHE A 119 -3.16 -7.99 15.89
CA PHE A 119 -2.47 -8.79 14.88
C PHE A 119 -1.06 -8.29 14.62
N TRP A 120 -0.89 -6.99 14.36
CA TRP A 120 0.41 -6.38 14.08
C TRP A 120 1.37 -6.55 15.26
N SER A 121 0.92 -6.30 16.49
CA SER A 121 1.74 -6.48 17.70
C SER A 121 2.13 -7.94 17.91
N GLY A 122 1.19 -8.86 17.73
CA GLY A 122 1.44 -10.30 17.79
C GLY A 122 2.44 -10.74 16.73
N PHE A 123 2.25 -10.28 15.50
CA PHE A 123 3.12 -10.58 14.36
C PHE A 123 4.57 -10.13 14.61
N LEU A 124 4.77 -8.89 15.07
CA LEU A 124 6.11 -8.38 15.41
C LEU A 124 6.77 -9.10 16.59
N THR A 125 5.98 -9.71 17.47
CA THR A 125 6.49 -10.49 18.61
C THR A 125 6.84 -11.92 18.20
N SER A 126 6.06 -12.53 17.30
CA SER A 126 6.21 -13.93 16.90
C SER A 126 7.22 -14.12 15.77
N HIS A 127 7.42 -13.11 14.92
CA HIS A 127 8.31 -13.20 13.76
C HIS A 127 9.61 -12.46 14.01
N THR A 128 10.72 -13.08 13.63
CA THR A 128 12.01 -12.40 13.53
C THR A 128 12.06 -11.73 12.16
N LEU A 129 12.00 -10.40 12.14
CA LEU A 129 12.22 -9.63 10.92
C LEU A 129 13.73 -9.47 10.72
N GLU A 130 14.21 -9.84 9.54
CA GLU A 130 15.62 -9.74 9.19
C GLU A 130 16.05 -8.27 9.24
N ALA A 131 17.13 -8.01 9.95
CA ALA A 131 17.74 -6.69 9.96
C ALA A 131 18.56 -6.53 8.67
N ASN A 132 18.26 -5.47 7.90
CA ASN A 132 18.97 -5.12 6.66
C ASN A 132 18.64 -6.02 5.44
N ASP A 133 17.39 -6.45 5.30
CA ASP A 133 16.91 -7.13 4.09
C ASP A 133 16.58 -6.16 2.93
N ARG A 134 16.90 -4.87 3.09
CA ARG A 134 16.69 -3.86 2.06
C ARG A 134 17.59 -4.12 0.85
N ILE A 135 16.96 -4.23 -0.32
CA ILE A 135 17.61 -4.29 -1.63
C ILE A 135 17.40 -2.95 -2.34
N GLU A 136 18.49 -2.42 -2.89
CA GLU A 136 18.43 -1.27 -3.81
C GLU A 136 18.15 -1.80 -5.22
N ARG A 137 17.04 -1.35 -5.80
CA ARG A 137 16.68 -1.61 -7.19
C ARG A 137 16.69 -0.29 -7.94
N ASP A 138 17.35 -0.28 -9.08
CA ASP A 138 17.27 0.82 -10.04
C ASP A 138 15.92 0.75 -10.77
N LEU A 139 14.86 1.13 -10.06
CA LEU A 139 13.55 1.32 -10.67
C LEU A 139 13.56 2.68 -11.38
N PRO A 140 13.09 2.77 -12.63
CA PRO A 140 12.95 4.05 -13.31
C PRO A 140 12.10 4.96 -12.42
N ASP A 141 12.59 6.17 -12.16
CA ASP A 141 11.81 7.13 -11.40
C ASP A 141 10.53 7.40 -12.20
N SER A 142 9.39 6.98 -11.64
CA SER A 142 8.06 7.20 -12.23
C SER A 142 7.68 8.68 -12.29
N ALA A 143 8.57 9.57 -11.83
CA ALA A 143 8.43 11.01 -11.83
C ALA A 143 9.55 11.66 -12.64
N SER A 144 9.32 11.87 -13.94
CA SER A 144 9.52 13.19 -14.60
C SER A 144 9.38 13.10 -16.12
N ASP A 145 8.27 12.54 -16.61
CA ASP A 145 7.61 13.13 -17.78
C ASP A 145 6.66 14.24 -17.31
N SER A 146 7.10 15.02 -16.32
CA SER A 146 6.91 16.46 -16.44
C SER A 146 7.74 16.86 -17.66
N GLU A 147 7.21 16.56 -18.86
CA GLU A 147 7.35 17.47 -19.98
C GLU A 147 7.03 18.81 -19.35
N SER A 148 8.11 19.54 -19.10
CA SER A 148 8.03 20.95 -18.86
C SER A 148 7.32 21.41 -20.11
N ILE A 149 6.00 21.62 -20.02
CA ILE A 149 5.28 22.42 -20.98
C ILE A 149 6.00 23.74 -20.83
N ALA A 150 7.06 23.90 -21.61
CA ALA A 150 7.66 25.16 -21.91
C ALA A 150 6.47 25.89 -22.51
N LEU A 151 5.78 26.63 -21.64
CA LEU A 151 4.99 27.77 -22.04
C LEU A 151 6.01 28.60 -22.79
N THR A 152 6.10 28.36 -24.10
CA THR A 152 6.66 29.30 -25.04
C THR A 152 5.82 30.54 -24.77
N ALA A 153 6.37 31.43 -23.96
CA ALA A 153 5.90 32.78 -23.82
C ALA A 153 6.05 33.35 -25.22
N ASP A 154 4.98 33.18 -26.00
CA ASP A 154 4.79 33.80 -27.28
C ASP A 154 4.83 35.30 -26.97
N SER A 155 6.03 35.86 -27.16
CA SER A 155 6.28 37.28 -27.08
C SER A 155 5.58 37.87 -28.30
N SER A 156 4.28 38.11 -28.15
CA SER A 156 3.52 38.91 -29.10
C SER A 156 4.24 40.24 -29.28
N PRO A 157 4.69 40.59 -30.50
CA PRO A 157 5.25 41.90 -30.76
C PRO A 157 4.14 42.93 -30.59
N ALA A 158 4.44 43.99 -29.85
CA ALA A 158 3.55 45.12 -29.63
C ALA A 158 3.02 45.65 -30.97
N PRO A 159 1.71 45.88 -31.12
CA PRO A 159 1.18 46.55 -32.30
C PRO A 159 1.61 48.03 -32.27
N SER A 160 2.38 48.41 -33.28
CA SER A 160 2.71 49.81 -33.58
C SER A 160 1.42 50.61 -33.73
N MET A 161 1.29 51.67 -32.93
CA MET A 161 0.27 52.70 -33.08
C MET A 161 0.30 53.25 -34.51
N ASN A 162 -0.79 53.06 -35.25
CA ASN A 162 -1.14 53.94 -36.36
C ASN A 162 -2.46 54.63 -36.01
N GLN A 163 -2.35 55.94 -35.81
CA GLN A 163 -3.47 56.86 -35.70
C GLN A 163 -4.19 56.89 -37.05
N ASN A 164 -5.52 56.68 -37.04
CA ASN A 164 -6.44 57.34 -37.96
C ASN A 164 -7.90 57.19 -37.46
N SER A 165 -8.39 58.29 -36.88
CA SER A 165 -9.62 58.99 -37.24
C SER A 165 -10.92 58.20 -37.51
N TYR A 166 -11.80 58.22 -36.50
CA TYR A 166 -13.27 58.39 -36.48
C TYR A 166 -14.15 57.84 -37.62
N ASP A 167 -15.11 56.97 -37.27
CA ASP A 167 -16.55 57.28 -37.41
C ASP A 167 -17.46 56.35 -36.56
N ALA A 168 -18.69 56.83 -36.36
CA ALA A 168 -19.60 56.62 -35.22
C ALA A 168 -20.32 55.25 -35.03
N LEU A 169 -20.56 54.93 -33.74
CA LEU A 169 -21.71 54.30 -33.00
C LEU A 169 -22.84 53.53 -33.77
N PRO A 170 -23.56 52.54 -33.17
CA PRO A 170 -24.12 52.59 -31.80
C PRO A 170 -24.14 51.24 -31.00
N PRO A 171 -24.65 51.23 -29.75
CA PRO A 171 -24.27 50.30 -28.68
C PRO A 171 -25.27 49.16 -28.48
N HIS A 172 -24.82 47.98 -28.04
CA HIS A 172 -25.67 47.10 -27.25
C HIS A 172 -24.89 46.06 -26.43
N GLN A 173 -25.27 46.01 -25.15
CA GLN A 173 -25.19 44.90 -24.20
C GLN A 173 -23.87 44.68 -23.45
N ALA A 174 -23.81 45.41 -22.34
CA ALA A 174 -23.18 44.99 -21.11
C ALA A 174 -23.57 43.55 -20.74
N ARG A 175 -22.57 42.68 -20.55
CA ARG A 175 -22.73 41.45 -19.79
C ARG A 175 -21.73 41.45 -18.64
N GLU A 176 -22.22 42.07 -17.56
CA GLU A 176 -22.06 41.71 -16.16
C GLU A 176 -20.94 40.70 -15.83
N MET A 177 -19.84 41.24 -15.30
CA MET A 177 -18.84 40.51 -14.54
C MET A 177 -19.45 40.05 -13.21
N GLN A 178 -19.73 38.75 -13.08
CA GLN A 178 -19.96 38.17 -11.76
C GLN A 178 -18.63 37.85 -11.08
N LYS A 179 -18.29 38.79 -10.20
CA LYS A 179 -17.29 38.78 -9.15
C LYS A 179 -17.63 37.67 -8.14
N SER A 180 -17.14 36.45 -8.35
CA SER A 180 -17.22 35.40 -7.32
C SER A 180 -16.15 35.65 -6.26
N LYS A 181 -16.64 35.99 -5.08
CA LYS A 181 -15.92 36.24 -3.82
C LYS A 181 -14.89 35.16 -3.52
N LEU A 182 -13.65 35.60 -3.30
CA LEU A 182 -12.71 34.93 -2.40
C LEU A 182 -13.40 34.77 -1.05
N VAL A 183 -13.66 33.53 -0.65
CA VAL A 183 -14.01 33.19 0.74
C VAL A 183 -12.72 32.70 1.37
N ASP A 184 -12.14 33.54 2.22
CA ASP A 184 -11.08 33.16 3.15
C ASP A 184 -11.62 32.05 4.07
N GLY A 185 -11.16 30.83 3.82
CA GLY A 185 -11.31 29.68 4.71
C GLY A 185 -10.12 29.58 5.67
N PRO A 186 -10.32 29.20 6.93
CA PRO A 186 -9.33 29.35 7.98
C PRO A 186 -8.16 28.37 7.82
N ALA A 187 -6.95 28.92 7.84
CA ALA A 187 -5.71 28.17 7.95
C ALA A 187 -5.69 27.35 9.25
N THR A 188 -5.93 26.04 9.14
CA THR A 188 -5.58 25.07 10.18
C THR A 188 -4.08 24.91 10.23
N ARG A 189 -3.45 25.80 11.01
CA ARG A 189 -2.04 25.79 11.38
C ARG A 189 -1.78 24.54 12.24
N LEU A 190 -1.29 23.47 11.60
CA LEU A 190 -0.84 22.26 12.28
C LEU A 190 0.41 22.60 13.10
N ARG A 191 0.20 22.88 14.38
CA ARG A 191 1.25 23.19 15.35
C ARG A 191 1.87 21.86 15.80
N MET A 192 2.93 21.43 15.13
CA MET A 192 3.77 20.34 15.64
C MET A 192 4.42 20.80 16.94
N ARG A 193 3.94 20.24 18.06
CA ARG A 193 4.53 20.43 19.38
C ARG A 193 5.73 19.48 19.46
N ALA A 194 6.93 20.04 19.33
CA ALA A 194 8.16 19.35 19.67
C ALA A 194 8.11 18.95 21.15
N VAL A 195 8.10 17.65 21.43
CA VAL A 195 8.30 17.11 22.77
C VAL A 195 9.81 16.98 22.98
N GLN A 196 10.29 17.83 23.87
CA GLN A 196 11.64 17.84 24.42
C GLN A 196 11.92 16.52 25.15
N PRO A 197 13.05 15.84 24.92
CA PRO A 197 13.47 14.73 25.77
C PRO A 197 14.02 15.30 27.08
N GLN A 198 13.29 15.10 28.18
CA GLN A 198 13.86 15.26 29.52
C GLN A 198 14.84 14.11 29.77
N GLY A 199 16.12 14.43 29.70
CA GLY A 199 17.16 13.66 30.34
C GLY A 199 17.01 13.76 31.86
N SER A 200 16.96 12.62 32.53
CA SER A 200 17.34 12.53 33.93
C SER A 200 18.41 11.45 34.06
N SER A 201 19.65 11.93 34.14
CA SER A 201 20.74 11.22 34.78
C SER A 201 20.33 10.90 36.22
N ASN A 202 20.49 9.66 36.66
CA ASN A 202 20.87 9.41 38.04
C ASN A 202 21.92 8.31 38.12
N LYS A 203 23.10 8.77 38.54
CA LYS A 203 24.35 8.08 38.79
C LYS A 203 24.29 7.51 40.22
N ARG A 204 24.74 6.25 40.38
CA ARG A 204 25.45 5.66 41.56
C ARG A 204 24.70 5.69 42.90
N THR A 205 24.86 4.78 43.86
CA THR A 205 25.81 3.72 44.20
C THR A 205 25.15 2.99 45.37
N SER A 206 25.17 1.65 45.44
CA SER A 206 25.40 0.98 46.72
C SER A 206 25.70 -0.50 46.50
N SER A 207 26.67 -0.94 47.29
CA SER A 207 27.39 -2.20 47.34
C SER A 207 26.64 -3.32 48.08
N GLY A 208 26.74 -4.54 47.53
CA GLY A 208 26.79 -5.83 48.26
C GLY A 208 25.48 -6.61 48.35
N PRO A 209 25.51 -7.91 48.73
CA PRO A 209 26.57 -8.92 48.65
C PRO A 209 26.22 -10.07 47.69
N VAL A 210 27.25 -10.77 47.24
CA VAL A 210 27.22 -11.97 46.39
C VAL A 210 26.53 -13.16 47.10
N PRO A 211 25.52 -13.81 46.47
CA PRO A 211 25.14 -15.18 46.79
C PRO A 211 25.77 -16.19 45.81
N ALA A 212 26.14 -17.33 46.37
CA ALA A 212 26.87 -18.45 45.81
C ALA A 212 26.29 -19.08 44.51
N PRO A 213 27.11 -19.84 43.74
CA PRO A 213 26.72 -20.44 42.48
C PRO A 213 25.73 -21.60 42.69
N VAL A 214 24.52 -21.45 42.16
CA VAL A 214 23.52 -22.52 42.09
C VAL A 214 23.93 -23.51 40.98
N LYS A 215 24.36 -24.70 41.41
CA LYS A 215 24.57 -25.87 40.56
C LYS A 215 23.23 -26.38 40.02
N ASN A 216 22.81 -25.91 38.85
CA ASN A 216 21.70 -26.52 38.13
C ASN A 216 22.20 -27.76 37.37
N THR A 217 21.78 -28.91 37.89
CA THR A 217 22.00 -30.24 37.35
C THR A 217 21.30 -30.40 36.00
N ILE A 218 22.09 -30.61 34.95
CA ILE A 218 21.65 -31.03 33.63
C ILE A 218 21.04 -32.43 33.77
N LYS A 219 19.70 -32.52 33.80
CA LYS A 219 18.98 -33.79 33.62
C LYS A 219 19.02 -34.15 32.15
N LYS A 220 19.96 -35.04 31.78
CA LYS A 220 19.97 -35.79 30.51
C LYS A 220 18.60 -36.44 30.30
N ARG A 221 17.82 -35.90 29.36
CA ARG A 221 16.57 -36.52 28.92
C ARG A 221 16.95 -37.69 27.99
N LYS A 222 16.69 -38.89 28.48
CA LYS A 222 16.91 -40.18 27.84
C LYS A 222 16.04 -40.27 26.59
N THR A 223 16.66 -40.22 25.41
CA THR A 223 16.04 -40.54 24.12
C THR A 223 15.67 -42.02 24.09
N ALA A 224 14.36 -42.31 24.04
CA ALA A 224 13.87 -43.63 23.73
C ALA A 224 13.77 -43.78 22.21
N ALA A 225 14.66 -44.61 21.65
CA ALA A 225 14.53 -45.17 20.33
C ALA A 225 13.46 -46.27 20.33
N ARG A 226 12.44 -46.15 19.46
CA ARG A 226 11.52 -47.19 18.98
C ARG A 226 10.54 -46.50 18.02
N GLY A 227 10.30 -46.94 16.80
CA GLY A 227 10.73 -48.13 16.12
C GLY A 227 10.42 -48.07 14.63
N ARG A 228 11.07 -49.00 13.92
CA ARG A 228 10.87 -49.35 12.52
C ARG A 228 9.40 -49.63 12.21
N GLY A 229 8.84 -48.86 11.28
CA GLY A 229 7.63 -49.22 10.53
C GLY A 229 8.00 -49.41 9.06
N ARG A 230 8.37 -50.63 8.70
CA ARG A 230 8.61 -51.09 7.33
C ARG A 230 7.24 -51.31 6.67
N GLY A 231 6.77 -50.36 5.87
CA GLY A 231 5.53 -50.44 5.12
C GLY A 231 5.82 -50.42 3.63
N THR A 232 5.53 -51.54 2.99
CA THR A 232 5.65 -51.87 1.56
C THR A 232 4.84 -50.95 0.65
N ALA A 233 5.45 -50.47 -0.44
CA ALA A 233 4.78 -50.20 -1.73
C ALA A 233 4.25 -51.53 -2.34
N PRO A 234 3.52 -51.59 -3.47
CA PRO A 234 3.11 -50.56 -4.44
C PRO A 234 1.63 -50.68 -4.90
N SER A 235 1.09 -49.72 -5.66
CA SER A 235 0.17 -50.07 -6.76
C SER A 235 -0.10 -48.91 -7.72
N SER A 236 0.39 -49.10 -8.93
CA SER A 236 0.01 -48.47 -10.18
C SER A 236 -1.49 -48.48 -10.46
N ARG A 237 -2.07 -47.37 -10.92
CA ARG A 237 -3.20 -47.40 -11.86
C ARG A 237 -3.13 -46.29 -12.90
N ARG A 238 -3.31 -46.74 -14.13
CA ARG A 238 -3.15 -46.11 -15.45
C ARG A 238 -4.04 -44.88 -15.71
N PRO A 239 -3.63 -44.02 -16.66
CA PRO A 239 -4.50 -43.07 -17.35
C PRO A 239 -5.36 -43.76 -18.42
N GLY A 240 -6.62 -43.34 -18.54
CA GLY A 240 -7.53 -43.75 -19.62
C GLY A 240 -7.72 -42.62 -20.64
N PRO A 241 -7.75 -42.91 -21.95
CA PRO A 241 -8.00 -41.91 -22.98
C PRO A 241 -9.50 -41.62 -23.11
N ARG A 242 -9.88 -40.34 -23.11
CA ARG A 242 -11.25 -39.90 -23.40
C ARG A 242 -11.37 -39.64 -24.90
N LYS A 243 -12.24 -40.40 -25.54
CA LYS A 243 -12.57 -40.36 -26.96
C LYS A 243 -13.17 -39.01 -27.36
N GLU A 244 -12.71 -38.49 -28.50
CA GLU A 244 -13.43 -37.56 -29.35
C GLU A 244 -14.75 -38.19 -29.81
N GLN A 245 -15.84 -37.44 -29.71
CA GLN A 245 -17.06 -37.67 -30.51
C GLN A 245 -17.26 -36.45 -31.38
N SER A 246 -16.90 -36.62 -32.65
CA SER A 246 -17.51 -35.93 -33.79
C SER A 246 -18.91 -36.49 -33.99
N GLN A 247 -19.91 -35.62 -34.13
CA GLN A 247 -20.98 -35.71 -35.14
C GLN A 247 -22.10 -34.69 -34.85
N GLY A 248 -22.53 -33.98 -35.90
CA GLY A 248 -23.76 -33.21 -35.97
C GLY A 248 -23.57 -31.86 -36.63
#